data_AF-A0A957SC17-F1
#
_entry.id   AF-A0A957SC17-F1
#
_cell.length_a   1.000
_cell.length_b   1.000
_cell.length_c   1.000
_cell.angle_alpha   90.00
_cell.angle_beta   90.00
_cell.angle_gamma   90.00
#
_symmetry.space_group_name_H-M   'P 1'
#
loop_
_entity.id
_entity.type
_entity.pdbx_description
1 polymer ?
#
loop_
_entity_poly.entity_id
_entity_poly.type
_entity_poly.pdbx_seq_one_letter_code
_entity_poly.pdbx_strand_id
1 'polypeptide(L)'
;MNATAIVQNETQKEAPTESANPEMINQDQFDAPEWLTNAMNAQAIASGLKQHSPEFASGQFTFISSEIHRLRLRDGETFWSGICHLTFSDAMHREPRTESLFCMLIPEGQPEPAAPTETVPFGTENWRCYLPELRLELSMRPQGA
;
A
#
# COMPACT_ATOMS: atom_id res chain seq x y z
N MET A 1 -23.01 -0.82 81.69
CA MET A 1 -22.76 -0.19 80.38
C MET A 1 -21.40 -0.66 79.92
N ASN A 2 -21.36 -1.75 79.15
CA ASN A 2 -20.13 -2.38 78.70
C ASN A 2 -19.97 -2.13 77.20
N ALA A 3 -18.89 -1.46 76.83
CA ALA A 3 -18.56 -1.10 75.46
C ALA A 3 -17.83 -2.27 74.76
N THR A 4 -18.21 -2.45 73.50
CA THR A 4 -17.94 -3.59 72.63
C THR A 4 -16.63 -3.45 71.85
N ALA A 5 -15.90 -4.58 71.82
CA ALA A 5 -14.97 -5.12 70.81
C ALA A 5 -13.81 -4.27 70.25
N ILE A 6 -12.60 -4.81 70.46
CA ILE A 6 -11.31 -4.37 69.91
C ILE A 6 -11.01 -5.13 68.61
N VAL A 7 -10.64 -4.33 67.61
CA VAL A 7 -9.87 -4.53 66.35
C VAL A 7 -9.23 -5.91 66.10
N GLN A 8 -9.53 -6.46 64.92
CA GLN A 8 -8.77 -7.50 64.22
C GLN A 8 -7.59 -6.86 63.49
N ASN A 9 -6.36 -7.35 63.70
CA ASN A 9 -5.21 -7.00 62.86
C ASN A 9 -4.80 -8.19 62.01
N GLU A 10 -4.85 -7.96 60.70
CA GLU A 10 -4.58 -8.87 59.60
C GLU A 10 -3.09 -9.26 59.50
N THR A 11 -2.91 -10.58 59.39
CA THR A 11 -2.01 -11.33 58.49
C THR A 11 -0.85 -10.60 57.81
N GLN A 12 0.35 -11.03 58.21
CA GLN A 12 1.65 -10.91 57.55
C GLN A 12 1.61 -11.38 56.07
N LYS A 13 2.38 -10.76 55.16
CA LYS A 13 3.54 -11.42 54.52
C LYS A 13 4.31 -10.54 53.54
N GLU A 14 5.61 -10.81 53.55
CA GLU A 14 6.73 -10.24 52.82
C GLU A 14 6.58 -10.23 51.29
N ALA A 15 7.19 -9.24 50.65
CA ALA A 15 7.62 -9.30 49.26
C ALA A 15 8.89 -10.17 49.15
N PRO A 16 9.03 -10.96 48.07
CA PRO A 16 10.21 -10.77 47.24
C PRO A 16 9.94 -10.86 45.72
N THR A 17 10.81 -10.14 45.02
CA THR A 17 11.08 -10.08 43.58
C THR A 17 11.25 -11.46 42.94
N GLU A 18 10.48 -11.79 41.89
CA GLU A 18 10.94 -12.72 40.85
C GLU A 18 10.16 -12.57 39.54
N SER A 19 10.90 -12.20 38.49
CA SER A 19 10.69 -12.44 37.07
C SER A 19 9.48 -13.27 36.65
N ALA A 20 8.57 -12.63 35.92
CA ALA A 20 7.88 -13.27 34.81
C ALA A 20 7.85 -12.27 33.64
N ASN A 21 8.87 -12.40 32.80
CA ASN A 21 8.98 -11.77 31.49
C ASN A 21 8.09 -12.55 30.51
N PRO A 22 6.97 -12.02 29.99
CA PRO A 22 6.52 -12.41 28.68
C PRO A 22 7.20 -11.45 27.69
N GLU A 23 8.42 -11.76 27.28
CA GLU A 23 8.87 -11.41 25.94
C GLU A 23 7.97 -12.20 24.99
N MET A 24 6.76 -11.69 24.80
CA MET A 24 6.00 -11.91 23.59
C MET A 24 6.88 -11.41 22.47
N ILE A 25 7.59 -12.36 21.88
CA ILE A 25 8.23 -12.35 20.58
C ILE A 25 7.58 -11.23 19.76
N ASN A 26 8.27 -10.10 19.65
CA ASN A 26 7.84 -9.01 18.79
C ASN A 26 7.74 -9.60 17.40
N GLN A 27 6.51 -9.80 16.96
CA GLN A 27 6.19 -10.21 15.61
C GLN A 27 6.94 -9.27 14.68
N ASP A 28 7.95 -9.79 13.97
CA ASP A 28 8.86 -9.06 13.09
C ASP A 28 8.16 -7.85 12.48
N GLN A 29 8.47 -6.68 13.05
CA GLN A 29 8.01 -5.41 12.52
C GLN A 29 8.81 -5.23 11.24
N PHE A 30 8.25 -5.72 10.13
CA PHE A 30 8.84 -5.53 8.81
C PHE A 30 8.78 -4.04 8.51
N ASP A 31 9.87 -3.33 8.81
CA ASP A 31 10.09 -1.95 8.38
C ASP A 31 10.23 -1.99 6.85
N ALA A 32 9.08 -1.81 6.18
CA ALA A 32 9.04 -1.73 4.74
C ALA A 32 9.88 -0.53 4.29
N PRO A 33 10.75 -0.68 3.27
CA PRO A 33 11.53 0.43 2.78
C PRO A 33 10.62 1.52 2.23
N GLU A 34 11.07 2.78 2.31
CA GLU A 34 10.26 3.95 1.98
C GLU A 34 9.65 3.87 0.57
N TRP A 35 10.42 3.40 -0.42
CA TRP A 35 9.95 3.23 -1.79
C TRP A 35 8.75 2.27 -1.91
N LEU A 36 8.67 1.23 -1.07
CA LEU A 36 7.56 0.29 -1.05
C LEU A 36 6.32 0.91 -0.39
N THR A 37 6.53 1.61 0.73
CA THR A 37 5.46 2.32 1.45
C THR A 37 4.84 3.42 0.59
N ASN A 38 5.66 4.18 -0.14
CA ASN A 38 5.21 5.23 -1.05
C ASN A 38 4.42 4.65 -2.23
N ALA A 39 4.87 3.54 -2.81
CA ALA A 39 4.15 2.87 -3.88
C ALA A 39 2.78 2.33 -3.45
N MET A 40 2.58 2.02 -2.16
CA MET A 40 1.28 1.61 -1.61
C MET A 40 0.37 2.78 -1.21
N ASN A 41 0.87 4.02 -1.25
CA ASN A 41 0.12 5.20 -0.85
C ASN A 41 -0.80 5.68 -1.98
N ALA A 42 -2.11 5.55 -1.78
CA ALA A 42 -3.11 5.95 -2.77
C ALA A 42 -3.05 7.43 -3.18
N GLN A 43 -2.71 8.33 -2.26
CA GLN A 43 -2.58 9.75 -2.56
C GLN A 43 -1.36 10.03 -3.43
N ALA A 44 -0.29 9.27 -3.22
CA ALA A 44 0.93 9.37 -4.02
C ALA A 44 0.68 8.85 -5.44
N ILE A 45 -0.02 7.71 -5.58
CA ILE A 45 -0.48 7.19 -6.88
C ILE A 45 -1.37 8.21 -7.60
N ALA A 46 -2.35 8.80 -6.90
CA ALA A 46 -3.23 9.81 -7.47
C ALA A 46 -2.45 11.02 -8.00
N SER A 47 -1.43 11.45 -7.27
CA SER A 47 -0.59 12.59 -7.65
C SER A 47 0.28 12.26 -8.87
N GLY A 48 0.89 11.07 -8.90
CA GLY A 48 1.64 10.59 -10.06
C GLY A 48 0.77 10.45 -11.30
N LEU A 49 -0.43 9.86 -11.18
CA LEU A 49 -1.37 9.74 -12.31
C LEU A 49 -1.76 11.10 -12.89
N LYS A 50 -2.00 12.12 -12.04
CA LYS A 50 -2.30 13.48 -12.52
C LYS A 50 -1.13 14.14 -13.24
N GLN A 51 0.11 13.75 -12.94
CA GLN A 51 1.30 14.31 -13.59
C GLN A 51 1.61 13.60 -14.90
N HIS A 52 1.42 12.28 -14.95
CA HIS A 52 1.94 11.44 -16.04
C HIS A 52 0.86 10.81 -16.94
N SER A 53 -0.44 10.89 -16.58
CA SER A 53 -1.55 10.49 -17.45
C SER A 53 -2.39 11.71 -17.88
N PRO A 54 -2.45 12.02 -19.19
CA PRO A 54 -3.21 13.15 -19.71
C PRO A 54 -4.70 13.15 -19.34
N GLU A 55 -5.31 11.98 -19.20
CA GLU A 55 -6.73 11.81 -18.89
C GLU A 55 -7.04 12.17 -17.43
N PHE A 56 -6.13 11.85 -16.49
CA PHE A 56 -6.24 12.29 -15.11
C PHE A 56 -5.82 13.76 -14.94
N ALA A 57 -4.84 14.22 -15.72
CA ALA A 57 -4.38 15.62 -15.72
C ALA A 57 -5.47 16.59 -16.22
N SER A 58 -6.19 16.20 -17.28
CA SER A 58 -7.29 16.98 -17.87
C SER A 58 -8.58 16.94 -17.06
N GLY A 59 -8.67 16.04 -16.06
CA GLY A 59 -9.89 15.82 -15.27
C GLY A 59 -10.95 14.99 -16.00
N GLN A 60 -10.64 14.38 -17.14
CA GLN A 60 -11.51 13.40 -17.79
C GLN A 60 -11.78 12.22 -16.84
N PHE A 61 -10.75 11.80 -16.10
CA PHE A 61 -10.87 10.84 -15.00
C PHE A 61 -10.56 11.50 -13.65
N THR A 62 -11.42 11.25 -12.68
CA THR A 62 -11.21 11.67 -11.29
C THR A 62 -10.84 10.45 -10.46
N PHE A 63 -9.62 10.44 -9.95
CA PHE A 63 -9.14 9.40 -9.03
C PHE A 63 -10.00 9.35 -7.76
N ILE A 64 -10.36 8.15 -7.31
CA ILE A 64 -11.11 7.91 -6.07
C ILE A 64 -10.26 7.11 -5.09
N SER A 65 -9.75 5.95 -5.51
CA SER A 65 -8.90 5.10 -4.67
C SER A 65 -8.02 4.19 -5.51
N SER A 66 -6.97 3.67 -4.89
CA SER A 66 -6.15 2.61 -5.46
C SER A 66 -5.79 1.59 -4.40
N GLU A 67 -5.84 0.31 -4.76
CA GLU A 67 -5.44 -0.78 -3.89
C GLU A 67 -4.47 -1.71 -4.62
N ILE A 68 -3.25 -1.85 -4.11
CA ILE A 68 -2.29 -2.82 -4.62
C ILE A 68 -2.50 -4.16 -3.93
N HIS A 69 -2.83 -5.17 -4.71
CA HIS A 69 -3.06 -6.54 -4.30
C HIS A 69 -1.90 -7.43 -4.76
N ARG A 70 -1.41 -8.26 -3.82
CA ARG A 70 -0.49 -9.38 -4.09
C ARG A 70 0.77 -8.98 -4.87
N LEU A 71 1.54 -8.01 -4.36
CA LEU A 71 2.91 -7.80 -4.84
C LEU A 71 3.74 -9.06 -4.57
N ARG A 72 4.44 -9.53 -5.59
CA ARG A 72 5.30 -10.69 -5.55
C ARG A 72 6.62 -10.35 -6.22
N LEU A 73 7.70 -10.67 -5.54
CA LEU A 73 9.01 -10.79 -6.15
C LEU A 73 9.13 -12.22 -6.69
N ARG A 74 9.35 -12.38 -7.99
CA ARG A 74 9.63 -13.71 -8.56
C ARG A 74 11.12 -14.01 -8.48
N ASP A 75 11.45 -15.29 -8.33
CA ASP A 75 12.84 -15.73 -8.34
C ASP A 75 13.53 -15.31 -9.65
N GLY A 76 14.64 -14.60 -9.53
CA GLY A 76 15.41 -14.07 -10.67
C GLY A 76 14.92 -12.73 -11.23
N GLU A 77 13.80 -12.19 -10.75
CA GLU A 77 13.39 -10.81 -11.03
C GLU A 77 13.94 -9.85 -9.98
N THR A 78 14.28 -8.63 -10.41
CA THR A 78 14.70 -7.54 -9.51
C THR A 78 13.57 -6.56 -9.19
N PHE A 79 12.37 -6.82 -9.70
CA PHE A 79 11.18 -5.98 -9.54
C PHE A 79 10.03 -6.77 -8.92
N TRP A 80 9.12 -6.05 -8.26
CA TRP A 80 7.93 -6.64 -7.68
C TRP A 80 6.76 -6.46 -8.65
N SER A 81 6.02 -7.53 -8.92
CA SER A 81 4.84 -7.47 -9.79
C SER A 81 3.57 -7.81 -9.02
N GLY A 82 2.46 -7.19 -9.39
CA GLY A 82 1.18 -7.40 -8.72
C GLY A 82 0.00 -6.89 -9.54
N ILE A 83 -1.15 -6.79 -8.88
CA ILE A 83 -2.35 -6.20 -9.46
C ILE A 83 -2.70 -4.96 -8.66
N CYS A 84 -2.96 -3.85 -9.34
CA CYS A 84 -3.48 -2.63 -8.74
C CYS A 84 -4.93 -2.44 -9.19
N HIS A 85 -5.85 -2.34 -8.24
CA HIS A 85 -7.22 -1.92 -8.52
C HIS A 85 -7.29 -0.41 -8.45
N LEU A 86 -7.55 0.23 -9.59
CA LEU A 86 -7.69 1.68 -9.69
C LEU A 86 -9.16 2.02 -9.81
N THR A 87 -9.70 2.74 -8.83
CA THR A 87 -11.07 3.24 -8.85
C THR A 87 -11.07 4.72 -9.23
N PHE A 88 -11.86 5.06 -10.24
CA PHE A 88 -12.00 6.42 -10.76
C PHE A 88 -13.42 6.66 -11.24
N SER A 89 -13.85 7.92 -11.27
CA SER A 89 -15.06 8.33 -11.98
C SER A 89 -14.68 9.02 -13.28
N ASP A 90 -15.59 8.94 -14.25
CA ASP A 90 -15.48 9.65 -15.51
C ASP A 90 -16.77 10.41 -15.79
N ALA A 91 -16.72 11.45 -16.64
CA ALA A 91 -17.91 12.27 -16.92
C ALA A 91 -19.00 11.53 -17.72
N MET A 92 -18.68 10.38 -18.32
CA MET A 92 -19.58 9.60 -19.17
C MET A 92 -20.41 8.61 -18.34
N HIS A 93 -19.89 8.14 -17.21
CA HIS A 93 -20.51 7.16 -16.33
C HIS A 93 -20.91 7.80 -15.01
N ARG A 94 -22.14 7.53 -14.58
CA ARG A 94 -22.68 8.07 -13.33
C ARG A 94 -22.05 7.44 -12.09
N GLU A 95 -21.51 6.22 -12.23
CA GLU A 95 -20.96 5.44 -11.13
C GLU A 95 -19.43 5.29 -11.27
N PRO A 96 -18.69 5.29 -10.15
CA PRO A 96 -17.27 4.95 -10.13
C PRO A 96 -16.99 3.60 -10.80
N ARG A 97 -15.90 3.55 -11.54
CA ARG A 97 -15.38 2.35 -12.19
C ARG A 97 -14.10 1.90 -11.51
N THR A 98 -13.95 0.60 -11.34
CA THR A 98 -12.71 0.00 -10.85
C THR A 98 -12.10 -0.82 -11.97
N GLU A 99 -10.87 -0.49 -12.35
CA GLU A 99 -10.10 -1.22 -13.35
C GLU A 99 -8.93 -1.96 -12.71
N SER A 100 -8.70 -3.21 -13.12
CA SER A 100 -7.58 -4.02 -12.66
C SER A 100 -6.37 -3.82 -13.57
N LEU A 101 -5.35 -3.12 -13.06
CA LEU A 101 -4.09 -2.85 -13.73
C LEU A 101 -3.03 -3.86 -13.28
N PHE A 102 -2.10 -4.18 -14.16
CA PHE A 102 -0.84 -4.78 -13.75
C PHE A 102 0.05 -3.68 -13.15
N CYS A 103 0.68 -3.96 -12.02
CA CYS A 103 1.64 -3.05 -11.41
C CYS A 103 3.01 -3.70 -11.30
N MET A 104 4.04 -2.94 -11.66
CA MET A 104 5.43 -3.33 -11.54
C MET A 104 6.18 -2.26 -10.75
N LEU A 105 6.69 -2.63 -9.58
CA LEU A 105 7.40 -1.77 -8.68
C LEU A 105 8.90 -2.06 -8.77
N ILE A 106 9.67 -1.01 -9.09
CA ILE A 106 11.09 -1.09 -9.43
C ILE A 106 11.90 -0.53 -8.26
N PRO A 107 12.71 -1.36 -7.57
CA PRO A 107 13.55 -0.89 -6.47
C PRO A 107 14.51 0.22 -6.90
N GLU A 108 14.96 1.01 -5.93
CA GLU A 108 16.02 1.98 -6.15
C GLU A 108 17.31 1.30 -6.63
N GLY A 109 18.08 1.98 -7.48
CA GLY A 109 19.31 1.45 -8.10
C GLY A 109 19.10 0.58 -9.34
N GLN A 110 17.85 0.23 -9.69
CA GLN A 110 17.51 -0.38 -10.99
C GLN A 110 17.25 0.70 -12.04
N PRO A 111 17.51 0.42 -13.34
CA PRO A 111 17.18 1.35 -14.41
C PRO A 111 15.66 1.58 -14.48
N GLU A 112 15.27 2.83 -14.72
CA GLU A 112 13.88 3.18 -14.95
C GLU A 112 13.42 2.67 -16.32
N PRO A 113 12.14 2.31 -16.48
CA PRO A 113 11.62 1.86 -17.75
C PRO A 113 11.61 3.03 -18.74
N ALA A 114 11.82 2.72 -20.01
CA ALA A 114 11.78 3.74 -21.06
C ALA A 114 10.37 4.33 -21.15
N ALA A 115 10.28 5.67 -21.14
CA ALA A 115 9.01 6.35 -21.34
C ALA A 115 8.34 5.88 -22.64
N PRO A 116 7.01 5.69 -22.66
CA PRO A 116 6.30 5.39 -23.89
C PRO A 116 6.55 6.47 -24.95
N THR A 117 6.88 6.04 -26.17
CA THR A 117 7.09 6.94 -27.32
C THR A 117 5.78 7.57 -27.79
N GLU A 118 4.65 6.91 -27.52
CA GLU A 118 3.32 7.34 -27.91
C GLU A 118 2.40 7.42 -26.70
N THR A 119 1.60 8.47 -26.63
CA THR A 119 0.52 8.59 -25.66
C THR A 119 -0.63 7.70 -26.08
N VAL A 120 -0.69 6.51 -25.50
CA VAL A 120 -1.79 5.57 -25.71
C VAL A 120 -2.92 5.90 -24.71
N PRO A 121 -4.20 5.93 -25.11
CA PRO A 121 -5.31 6.22 -24.21
C PRO A 121 -5.50 5.17 -23.10
N PHE A 122 -5.87 5.61 -21.90
CA PHE A 122 -6.26 4.73 -20.80
C PHE A 122 -7.43 3.81 -21.20
N GLY A 123 -7.34 2.56 -20.80
CA GLY A 123 -8.31 1.50 -21.12
C GLY A 123 -7.96 0.65 -22.35
N THR A 124 -6.89 1.01 -23.08
CA THR A 124 -6.42 0.24 -24.24
C THR A 124 -5.36 -0.77 -23.85
N GLU A 125 -5.24 -1.87 -24.59
CA GLU A 125 -4.33 -2.98 -24.28
C GLU A 125 -2.86 -2.56 -24.07
N ASN A 126 -2.39 -1.58 -24.85
CA ASN A 126 -1.01 -1.09 -24.78
C ASN A 126 -0.82 0.10 -23.85
N TRP A 127 -1.86 0.47 -23.08
CA TRP A 127 -1.73 1.55 -22.12
C TRP A 127 -0.72 1.18 -21.04
N ARG A 128 0.20 2.10 -20.82
CA ARG A 128 1.20 2.04 -19.76
C ARG A 128 1.50 3.44 -19.25
N CYS A 129 1.73 3.56 -17.95
CA CYS A 129 2.09 4.79 -17.28
C CYS A 129 3.14 4.48 -16.23
N TYR A 130 4.32 5.07 -16.38
CA TYR A 130 5.36 5.02 -15.36
C TYR A 130 5.23 6.24 -14.46
N LEU A 131 5.26 6.01 -13.15
CA LEU A 131 5.24 7.03 -12.09
C LEU A 131 6.64 7.09 -11.47
N PRO A 132 7.53 7.98 -11.94
CA PRO A 132 8.92 8.04 -11.50
C PRO A 132 9.06 8.27 -10.00
N GLU A 133 8.18 9.08 -9.41
CA GLU A 133 8.20 9.44 -7.99
C GLU A 133 7.94 8.24 -7.09
N LEU A 134 7.27 7.20 -7.62
CA LEU A 134 6.95 5.95 -6.93
C LEU A 134 7.75 4.77 -7.45
N ARG A 135 8.54 4.99 -8.50
CA ARG A 135 9.20 3.95 -9.31
C ARG A 135 8.24 2.81 -9.67
N LEU A 136 7.00 3.18 -9.99
CA LEU A 136 5.88 2.27 -10.21
C LEU A 136 5.42 2.38 -11.66
N GLU A 137 5.45 1.28 -12.38
CA GLU A 137 4.79 1.16 -13.68
C GLU A 137 3.39 0.56 -13.50
N LEU A 138 2.40 1.19 -14.10
CA LEU A 138 1.03 0.70 -14.22
C LEU A 138 0.75 0.41 -15.69
N SER A 139 0.20 -0.75 -16.00
CA SER A 139 -0.18 -1.12 -17.36
C SER A 139 -1.50 -1.87 -17.39
N MET A 140 -2.16 -1.86 -18.54
CA MET A 140 -3.32 -2.74 -18.73
C MET A 140 -2.86 -4.18 -18.65
N ARG A 141 -3.67 -5.02 -18.01
CA ARG A 141 -3.39 -6.45 -18.00
C ARG A 141 -3.39 -6.95 -19.44
N PRO A 142 -2.36 -7.66 -19.90
CA PRO A 142 -2.39 -8.28 -21.21
C PRO A 142 -3.60 -9.24 -21.27
N GLN A 143 -4.47 -9.05 -22.26
CA GLN A 143 -5.63 -9.92 -22.47
C GLN A 143 -5.16 -11.22 -23.14
N GLY A 144 -4.59 -12.13 -22.35
CA GLY A 144 -4.27 -13.48 -22.78
C GLY A 144 -2.79 -13.76 -22.97
N ALA A 145 -2.30 -14.71 -22.16
CA ALA A 145 -1.36 -15.72 -22.60
C ALA A 145 -2.02 -17.08 -22.34
#